data_AF-A0A101HNA1-F1
#
_entry.id   AF-A0A101HNA1-F1
#
_cell.length_a   1.000
_cell.length_b   1.000
_cell.length_c   1.000
_cell.angle_alpha   90.00
_cell.angle_beta   90.00
_cell.angle_gamma   90.00
#
_symmetry.space_group_name_H-M   'P 1'
#
loop_
_entity.id
_entity.type
_entity.pdbx_description
1 polymer ?
#
loop_
_entity_poly.entity_id
_entity_poly.type
_entity_poly.pdbx_seq_one_letter_code
_entity_poly.pdbx_strand_id
1 'polypeptide(L)' 'MEINGVLENVQDFSDIEGKVIGGVNVTLTSASGPKGVLNLQEMIASFSIGGQELWIDHICPRK' A
#
# COMPACT_ATOMS: atom_id res chain seq x y z
N MET A 1 6.06 -1.55 -4.84
CA MET A 1 4.59 -1.65 -5.01
C MET A 1 4.22 -0.91 -6.29
N GLU A 2 3.31 -1.45 -7.09
CA GLU A 2 2.82 -0.79 -8.30
C GLU A 2 1.32 -0.54 -8.19
N ILE A 3 0.89 0.67 -8.52
CA ILE A 3 -0.53 1.03 -8.60
C ILE A 3 -0.80 1.68 -9.95
N ASN A 4 -1.78 1.16 -10.69
CA ASN A 4 -2.19 1.70 -12.00
C ASN A 4 -1.02 1.91 -12.98
N GLY A 5 -0.03 1.02 -12.96
CA GLY A 5 1.17 1.08 -13.81
C GLY A 5 2.29 2.00 -13.30
N VAL A 6 2.14 2.62 -12.13
CA VAL A 6 3.19 3.44 -11.49
C VAL A 6 3.86 2.62 -10.39
N LEU A 7 5.15 2.33 -10.58
CA LEU A 7 5.98 1.59 -9.64
C LEU A 7 6.67 2.54 -8.65
N GLU A 8 6.45 2.31 -7.36
CA GLU A 8 7.21 2.87 -6.27
C GLU A 8 7.98 1.76 -5.57
N ASN A 9 9.31 1.77 -5.73
CA ASN A 9 10.22 0.87 -5.04
C ASN A 9 10.77 1.58 -3.81
N VAL A 10 10.37 1.13 -2.62
CA VAL A 10 10.72 1.76 -1.34
C VAL A 10 11.26 0.73 -0.36
N GLN A 11 12.05 1.19 0.59
CA GLN A 11 12.61 0.33 1.63
C GLN A 11 11.55 0.03 2.69
N ASP A 12 10.81 1.06 3.11
CA ASP A 12 9.79 0.98 4.14
C ASP A 12 8.46 1.59 3.68
N PHE A 13 7.34 1.08 4.19
CA PHE A 13 6.03 1.65 3.86
C PHE A 13 5.89 3.11 4.33
N SER A 14 6.62 3.53 5.37
CA SER A 14 6.63 4.93 5.82
C SER A 14 7.09 5.89 4.72
N ASP A 15 7.90 5.43 3.76
CA ASP A 15 8.40 6.26 2.66
C ASP A 15 7.31 6.63 1.66
N ILE A 16 6.15 5.97 1.72
CA ILE A 16 5.00 6.22 0.85
C ILE A 16 3.76 6.70 1.59
N GLU A 17 3.85 6.93 2.90
CA GLU A 17 2.75 7.50 3.66
C GLU A 17 2.39 8.90 3.16
N GLY A 18 1.12 9.12 2.83
CA GLY A 18 0.59 10.38 2.31
C GLY A 18 0.93 10.66 0.84
N LYS A 19 1.60 9.75 0.14
CA LYS A 19 1.86 9.89 -1.30
C LYS A 19 0.64 9.52 -2.14
N VAL A 20 0.57 10.12 -3.32
CA VAL A 20 -0.33 9.70 -4.40
C VAL A 20 0.47 8.90 -5.42
N ILE A 21 0.10 7.64 -5.64
CA ILE A 21 0.79 6.72 -6.56
C ILE A 21 -0.24 6.23 -7.58
N GLY A 22 0.01 6.45 -8.87
CA GLY A 22 -0.94 6.04 -9.92
C GLY A 22 -2.34 6.67 -9.78
N GLY A 23 -2.42 7.86 -9.16
CA GLY A 23 -3.69 8.53 -8.86
C GLY A 23 -4.41 8.06 -7.59
N VAL A 24 -3.80 7.15 -6.83
CA VAL A 24 -4.37 6.56 -5.60
C VAL A 24 -3.66 7.12 -4.39
N ASN A 25 -4.42 7.62 -3.42
CA ASN A 25 -3.87 8.12 -2.16
C ASN A 25 -3.50 6.96 -1.24
N VAL A 26 -2.28 7.01 -0.69
CA VAL A 26 -1.73 5.98 0.19
C VAL A 26 -1.65 6.49 1.62
N THR A 27 -2.26 5.77 2.56
CA THR A 27 -2.17 6.08 3.98
C THR A 27 -1.89 4.82 4.79
N LEU A 28 -1.14 4.98 5.87
CA LEU A 28 -0.84 3.89 6.80
C LEU A 28 -1.66 4.06 8.07
N THR A 29 -2.10 2.94 8.62
CA THR A 29 -2.61 2.89 9.99
C THR A 29 -1.76 1.92 10.77
N SER A 30 -0.99 2.42 11.72
CA SER A 30 -0.19 1.58 12.60
C SER A 30 -1.09 0.69 13.46
N ALA A 31 -0.75 -0.59 13.56
CA ALA A 31 -1.32 -1.50 14.54
C ALA A 31 -0.25 -1.84 15.60
N SER A 32 -0.59 -2.66 16.58
CA SER A 32 0.38 -3.09 17.59
C SER A 32 1.47 -3.99 16.98
N GLY A 33 2.74 -3.69 17.25
CA GLY A 33 3.88 -4.50 16.80
C GLY A 33 4.24 -4.25 15.32
N PRO A 34 4.79 -5.24 14.59
CA PRO A 34 5.19 -5.08 13.18
C PRO A 34 4.00 -5.11 12.21
N LYS A 35 2.78 -4.89 12.70
CA LYS A 35 1.55 -4.94 11.92
C LYS A 35 1.06 -3.54 11.61
N GLY A 36 0.43 -3.40 10.45
CA GLY A 36 -0.21 -2.17 10.04
C GLY A 36 -1.25 -2.43 8.96
N VAL A 37 -1.99 -1.38 8.61
CA VAL A 37 -2.95 -1.40 7.50
C VAL A 37 -2.47 -0.40 6.46
N LEU A 38 -2.23 -0.90 5.24
CA LEU A 38 -2.05 -0.08 4.06
C LEU A 38 -3.42 0.23 3.48
N ASN A 39 -3.81 1.51 3.52
CA ASN A 39 -5.06 1.98 2.94
C ASN A 39 -4.77 2.65 1.59
N LEU A 40 -5.49 2.20 0.57
CA LEU A 40 -5.45 2.73 -0.79
C LEU A 40 -6.82 3.30 -1.13
N GLN A 41 -6.86 4.57 -1.53
CA GLN A 41 -8.09 5.31 -1.81
C GLN A 41 -8.06 5.87 -3.23
N GLU A 42 -9.24 6.01 -3.85
CA GLU A 42 -9.47 6.25 -5.28
C GLU A 42 -9.50 4.98 -6.14
N MET A 43 -9.65 5.15 -7.46
CA MET A 43 -9.79 4.06 -8.41
C MET A 43 -8.48 3.28 -8.58
N ILE A 44 -8.51 1.99 -8.20
CA ILE A 44 -7.43 1.03 -8.40
C ILE A 44 -7.80 0.11 -9.57
N ALA A 45 -7.24 0.36 -10.75
CA ALA A 45 -7.38 -0.48 -11.94
C ALA A 45 -6.40 -1.67 -11.92
N SER A 46 -5.19 -1.47 -11.38
CA SER A 46 -4.21 -2.53 -11.15
C SER A 46 -3.42 -2.28 -9.86
N PHE A 47 -3.04 -3.37 -9.19
CA PHE A 47 -2.28 -3.34 -7.94
C PHE A 47 -1.32 -4.51 -7.86
N SER A 48 -0.07 -4.25 -7.53
CA SER A 48 0.91 -5.29 -7.18
C SER A 48 1.74 -4.86 -5.97
N ILE A 49 2.01 -5.82 -5.08
CA ILE A 49 2.83 -5.60 -3.89
C ILE A 49 3.71 -6.83 -3.64
N GLY A 50 4.92 -6.58 -3.17
CA GLY A 50 5.94 -7.60 -2.92
C GLY A 50 7.12 -6.97 -2.20
N GLY A 51 7.99 -7.81 -1.66
CA GLY A 51 9.17 -7.40 -0.89
C GLY A 51 9.72 -8.58 -0.08
N GLN A 52 10.93 -8.42 0.46
CA GLN A 52 11.44 -9.35 1.47
C GLN A 52 10.63 -9.18 2.76
N GLU A 53 10.32 -10.29 3.43
CA GLU A 53 9.65 -10.27 4.74
C GLU A 53 8.31 -9.51 4.75
N LEU A 54 7.51 -9.70 3.68
CA LEU A 54 6.17 -9.16 3.56
C LEU A 54 5.12 -10.27 3.77
N TRP A 55 4.22 -10.08 4.73
CA TRP A 55 3.06 -10.95 4.96
C TRP A 55 1.77 -10.15 4.89
N ILE A 56 0.78 -10.69 4.17
CA ILE A 56 -0.55 -10.10 4.05
C ILE A 56 -1.52 -10.96 4.85
N ASP A 57 -1.98 -10.44 5.98
CA ASP A 57 -2.96 -11.13 6.83
C ASP A 57 -4.36 -11.08 6.21
N HIS A 58 -4.76 -9.91 5.71
CA HIS A 58 -6.11 -9.65 5.20
C HIS A 58 -6.08 -8.71 4.01
N ILE A 59 -7.02 -8.92 3.08
CA ILE A 59 -7.34 -7.98 2.00
C ILE A 59 -8.78 -7.56 2.20
N CYS A 60 -9.01 -6.26 2.41
CA CYS A 60 -10.31 -5.70 2.77
C CYS A 60 -10.84 -4.80 1.64
N PRO A 61 -11.37 -5.37 0.53
CA PRO A 61 -11.98 -4.57 -0.52
C PRO A 61 -13.22 -3.86 0.04
N ARG A 62 -13.22 -2.53 0.03
CA ARG A 62 -14.42 -1.75 0.35
C ARG A 62 -15.36 -1.77 -0.85
N LYS A 63 -16.65 -1.96 -0.57
CA LYS A 63 -17.72 -1.89 -1.59
C LYS A 63 -17.92 -0.47 -2.08
#